data_AF-A0A935EL10-F1
#
_entry.id   AF-A0A935EL10-F1
#
_cell.length_a   1.000
_cell.length_b   1.000
_cell.length_c   1.000
_cell.angle_alpha   90.00
_cell.angle_beta   90.00
_cell.angle_gamma   90.00
#
_symmetry.space_group_name_H-M   'P 1'
#
loop_
_entity.id
_entity.type
_entity.pdbx_description
1 polymer ?
#
loop_
_entity_poly.entity_id
_entity_poly.type
_entity_poly.pdbx_seq_one_letter_code
_entity_poly.pdbx_strand_id
1 'polypeptide(L)'
;MFCPECGIEDHNANQFCRACGVDLRRVRSTIEMPDSITASAATAREEIGRAIASKIREARGSDELAVVAEEVLPEIEKFLESPAEKRLRRMRTGVTIASIGLGVTVAILLAASFMVKRDEDFLFILSVGGIVTLFIGLGFLLNGFLLTVPKTDVQNRASDAEGQRILDSLGGTTNDLKLPEATSLFSSVTEETTTRLKEKIPASRR
;
A
#
# COMPACT_ATOMS: atom_id res chain seq x y z
N MET A 1 15.29 3.95 5.09
CA MET A 1 14.59 5.22 4.83
C MET A 1 15.31 5.90 3.69
N PHE A 2 14.57 6.40 2.70
CA PHE A 2 15.15 7.01 1.50
C PHE A 2 15.31 8.52 1.70
N CYS A 3 16.46 9.09 1.33
CA CYS A 3 16.64 10.54 1.37
C CYS A 3 16.14 11.19 0.05
N PRO A 4 15.22 12.17 0.11
CA PRO A 4 14.64 12.77 -1.09
C PRO A 4 15.61 13.67 -1.87
N GLU A 5 16.68 14.18 -1.25
CA GLU A 5 17.63 15.06 -1.94
C GLU A 5 18.79 14.29 -2.59
N CYS A 6 19.42 13.38 -1.87
CA CYS A 6 20.61 12.67 -2.37
C CYS A 6 20.32 11.25 -2.86
N GLY A 7 19.10 10.74 -2.66
CA GLY A 7 18.68 9.42 -3.13
C GLY A 7 19.32 8.24 -2.41
N ILE A 8 20.08 8.48 -1.33
CA ILE A 8 20.75 7.42 -0.57
C ILE A 8 19.76 6.79 0.41
N GLU A 9 19.78 5.46 0.45
CA GLU A 9 19.05 4.69 1.45
C GLU A 9 19.83 4.66 2.77
N ASP A 10 19.21 5.14 3.84
CA ASP A 10 19.71 5.00 5.21
C ASP A 10 18.91 3.90 5.93
N HIS A 11 19.55 2.79 6.25
CA HIS A 11 18.91 1.68 6.95
C HIS A 11 18.74 1.93 8.46
N ASN A 12 19.39 2.97 9.00
CA ASN A 12 19.36 3.28 10.43
C ASN A 12 18.30 4.35 10.75
N ALA A 13 17.79 4.34 11.98
CA ALA A 13 16.80 5.29 12.47
C ALA A 13 17.39 6.70 12.78
N ASN A 14 18.35 7.17 11.97
CA ASN A 14 18.97 8.49 12.13
C ASN A 14 17.95 9.62 11.87
N GLN A 15 18.10 10.75 12.55
CA GLN A 15 17.27 11.94 12.35
C GLN A 15 17.67 12.73 11.10
N PHE A 16 18.93 12.61 10.64
CA PHE A 16 19.47 13.31 9.48
C PHE A 16 20.13 12.34 8.50
N CYS A 17 20.12 12.68 7.22
CA CYS A 17 20.82 11.92 6.20
C CYS A 17 22.34 12.04 6.39
N ARG A 18 23.06 10.91 6.38
CA ARG A 18 24.53 10.91 6.53
C ARG A 18 25.29 11.55 5.37
N ALA A 19 24.67 11.61 4.19
CA ALA A 19 25.33 12.11 2.98
C ALA A 19 25.10 13.61 2.77
N CYS A 20 23.87 14.09 2.92
CA CYS A 20 23.53 15.50 2.66
C CYS A 20 23.07 16.29 3.89
N GLY A 21 22.93 15.65 5.07
CA GLY A 21 22.52 16.32 6.29
C GLY A 21 21.03 16.71 6.37
N VAL A 22 20.23 16.37 5.35
CA VAL A 22 18.79 16.67 5.32
C VAL A 22 18.06 15.97 6.45
N ASP A 23 17.12 16.68 7.08
CA ASP A 23 16.25 16.15 8.13
C ASP A 23 15.31 15.06 7.57
N LEU A 24 15.45 13.84 8.09
CA LEU A 24 14.67 12.67 7.71
C LEU A 24 13.44 12.48 8.60
N ARG A 25 13.24 13.29 9.64
CA ARG A 25 12.05 13.20 10.54
C ARG A 25 10.75 13.38 9.76
N ARG A 26 10.70 14.27 8.77
CA ARG A 26 9.53 14.45 7.89
C ARG A 26 9.25 13.19 7.06
N VAL A 27 10.28 12.64 6.43
CA VAL A 27 10.16 11.43 5.60
C VAL A 27 9.72 10.23 6.45
N ARG A 28 10.24 10.14 7.68
CA ARG A 28 9.84 9.13 8.66
C ARG A 28 8.37 9.28 9.03
N SER A 29 7.90 10.49 9.36
CA SER A 29 6.49 10.72 9.69
C SER A 29 5.54 10.31 8.56
N THR A 30 5.95 10.50 7.30
CA THR A 30 5.17 10.07 6.13
C THR A 30 5.20 8.55 5.87
N ILE A 31 6.27 7.87 6.30
CA ILE A 31 6.41 6.41 6.19
C ILE A 31 5.73 5.69 7.38
N GLU A 32 5.72 6.30 8.56
CA GLU A 32 5.10 5.77 9.79
C GLU A 32 3.56 5.79 9.71
N MET A 33 2.99 6.79 9.03
CA MET A 33 1.57 6.85 8.70
C MET A 33 1.38 6.86 7.16
N PRO A 34 1.53 5.70 6.50
CA PRO A 34 1.24 5.57 5.06
C PRO A 34 -0.25 5.74 4.77
N ASP A 35 -1.08 5.82 5.81
CA ASP A 35 -2.49 6.16 5.74
C ASP A 35 -2.74 7.49 5.04
N SER A 36 -1.76 8.37 4.82
CA SER A 36 -2.00 9.52 3.94
C SER A 36 -2.40 9.14 2.51
N ILE A 37 -2.10 7.95 1.97
CA ILE A 37 -2.54 7.53 0.62
C ILE A 37 -3.93 6.86 0.63
N THR A 38 -4.25 6.07 1.65
CA THR A 38 -5.58 5.45 1.83
C THR A 38 -6.60 6.42 2.43
N ALA A 39 -6.17 7.25 3.39
CA ALA A 39 -6.94 8.36 3.91
C ALA A 39 -7.07 9.48 2.89
N SER A 40 -6.07 9.81 2.06
CA SER A 40 -6.29 10.79 0.96
C SER A 40 -7.32 10.30 -0.06
N ALA A 41 -7.36 8.99 -0.35
CA ALA A 41 -8.42 8.44 -1.19
C ALA A 41 -9.79 8.51 -0.51
N ALA A 42 -9.87 8.23 0.81
CA ALA A 42 -11.11 8.33 1.57
C ALA A 42 -11.57 9.78 1.77
N THR A 43 -10.68 10.71 2.09
CA THR A 43 -10.97 12.14 2.24
C THR A 43 -11.24 12.78 0.89
N ALA A 44 -10.57 12.39 -0.20
CA ALA A 44 -10.90 12.84 -1.54
C ALA A 44 -12.30 12.35 -1.95
N ARG A 45 -12.66 11.09 -1.63
CA ARG A 45 -14.03 10.58 -1.84
C ARG A 45 -15.06 11.40 -1.05
N GLU A 46 -14.75 11.77 0.19
CA GLU A 46 -15.63 12.56 1.04
C GLU A 46 -15.75 14.03 0.57
N GLU A 47 -14.66 14.62 0.08
CA GLU A 47 -14.60 15.98 -0.47
C GLU A 47 -15.33 16.07 -1.82
N ILE A 48 -15.14 15.08 -2.70
CA ILE A 48 -15.90 14.92 -3.95
C ILE A 48 -17.38 14.73 -3.64
N GLY A 49 -17.73 13.84 -2.70
CA GLY A 49 -19.10 13.62 -2.27
C GLY A 49 -19.77 14.88 -1.73
N ARG A 50 -19.03 15.69 -0.96
CA ARG A 50 -19.53 16.96 -0.40
C ARG A 50 -19.72 18.02 -1.49
N ALA A 51 -18.79 18.15 -2.43
CA ALA A 51 -18.89 19.08 -3.57
C ALA A 51 -20.05 18.73 -4.52
N ILE A 52 -20.34 17.45 -4.70
CA ILE A 52 -21.45 16.98 -5.52
C ILE A 52 -22.78 17.15 -4.78
N ALA A 53 -22.83 16.86 -3.48
CA ALA A 53 -24.01 17.13 -2.65
C ALA A 53 -24.39 18.63 -2.64
N SER A 54 -23.40 19.53 -2.65
CA SER A 54 -23.68 20.96 -2.86
C SER A 54 -24.21 21.25 -4.26
N LYS A 55 -23.67 20.59 -5.30
CA LYS A 55 -24.12 20.79 -6.67
C LYS A 55 -25.55 20.26 -6.93
N ILE A 56 -25.93 19.17 -6.28
CA ILE A 56 -27.31 18.63 -6.29
C ILE A 56 -28.28 19.58 -5.57
N ARG A 57 -27.84 20.26 -4.50
CA ARG A 57 -28.65 21.28 -3.81
C ARG A 57 -28.84 22.55 -4.64
N GLU A 58 -27.88 22.89 -5.49
CA GLU A 58 -27.95 24.05 -6.39
C GLU A 58 -28.72 23.77 -7.68
N ALA A 59 -28.77 22.52 -8.15
CA ALA A 59 -29.57 22.13 -9.30
C ALA A 59 -31.07 22.33 -8.99
N ARG A 60 -31.70 23.31 -9.65
CA ARG A 60 -33.11 23.67 -9.45
C ARG A 60 -34.06 23.02 -10.46
N GLY A 61 -33.55 22.35 -11.49
CA GLY A 61 -34.33 21.73 -12.57
C GLY A 61 -34.30 20.20 -12.53
N SER A 62 -35.45 19.56 -12.76
CA SER A 62 -35.57 18.09 -12.84
C SER A 62 -34.65 17.46 -13.88
N ASP A 63 -34.39 18.18 -14.98
CA ASP A 63 -33.60 17.68 -16.10
C ASP A 63 -32.10 17.69 -15.79
N GLU A 64 -31.61 18.67 -15.02
CA GLU A 64 -30.22 18.72 -14.55
C GLU A 64 -29.94 17.65 -13.50
N LEU A 65 -30.91 17.35 -12.63
CA LEU A 65 -30.79 16.23 -11.69
C LEU A 65 -30.78 14.87 -12.40
N ALA A 66 -31.55 14.71 -13.48
CA ALA A 66 -31.59 13.47 -14.25
C ALA A 66 -30.23 13.17 -14.91
N VAL A 67 -29.58 14.17 -15.50
CA VAL A 67 -28.25 14.02 -16.11
C VAL A 67 -27.20 13.65 -15.05
N VAL A 68 -27.21 14.30 -13.89
CA VAL A 68 -26.28 13.98 -12.79
C VAL A 68 -26.52 12.57 -12.26
N ALA A 69 -27.79 12.12 -12.22
CA ALA A 69 -28.15 10.79 -11.74
C ALA A 69 -27.82 9.66 -12.72
N GLU A 70 -27.93 9.89 -14.03
CA GLU A 70 -27.61 8.87 -15.02
C GLU A 70 -26.10 8.80 -15.33
N GLU A 71 -25.40 9.94 -15.38
CA GLU A 71 -23.99 9.96 -15.81
C GLU A 71 -23.00 9.83 -14.64
N VAL A 72 -23.22 10.55 -13.54
CA VAL A 72 -22.20 10.72 -12.50
C VAL A 72 -22.35 9.68 -11.38
N LEU A 73 -23.59 9.35 -11.04
CA LEU A 73 -23.93 8.38 -10.00
C LEU A 73 -23.30 6.98 -10.20
N PRO A 74 -23.31 6.36 -11.40
CA PRO A 74 -22.66 5.06 -11.60
C PRO A 74 -21.12 5.13 -11.52
N GLU A 75 -20.54 6.26 -11.88
CA GLU A 75 -19.10 6.45 -11.79
C GLU A 75 -18.65 6.65 -10.34
N ILE A 76 -19.44 7.40 -9.55
CA ILE A 76 -19.25 7.54 -8.09
C ILE A 76 -19.40 6.20 -7.39
N GLU A 77 -20.40 5.39 -7.73
CA GLU A 77 -20.59 4.06 -7.13
C GLU A 77 -19.36 3.17 -7.37
N LYS A 78 -18.80 3.22 -8.58
CA LYS A 78 -17.56 2.51 -8.94
C LYS A 78 -16.31 3.06 -8.23
N PHE A 79 -16.28 4.35 -7.92
CA PHE A 79 -15.20 4.99 -7.16
C PHE A 79 -15.30 4.78 -5.66
N LEU A 80 -16.51 4.69 -5.11
CA LEU A 80 -16.77 4.43 -3.69
C LEU A 80 -16.75 2.95 -3.33
N GLU A 81 -16.91 2.05 -4.31
CA GLU A 81 -16.82 0.60 -4.09
C GLU A 81 -15.49 0.26 -3.38
N SER A 82 -15.62 -0.33 -2.19
CA SER A 82 -14.45 -0.73 -1.42
C SER A 82 -13.71 -1.84 -2.17
N PRO A 83 -12.36 -1.88 -2.13
CA PRO A 83 -11.60 -2.96 -2.80
C PRO A 83 -11.98 -4.36 -2.30
N ALA A 84 -12.48 -4.47 -1.06
CA ALA A 84 -13.02 -5.71 -0.49
C ALA A 84 -14.36 -6.13 -1.12
N GLU A 85 -15.25 -5.18 -1.36
CA GLU A 85 -16.56 -5.41 -1.98
C GLU A 85 -16.44 -5.84 -3.45
N LYS A 86 -15.50 -5.22 -4.18
CA LYS A 86 -15.12 -5.64 -5.54
C LYS A 86 -14.62 -7.08 -5.60
N ARG A 87 -13.90 -7.53 -4.56
CA ARG A 87 -13.43 -8.91 -4.43
C ARG A 87 -14.59 -9.87 -4.17
N LEU A 88 -15.48 -9.53 -3.24
CA LEU A 88 -16.71 -10.30 -2.95
C LEU A 88 -17.58 -10.47 -4.19
N ARG A 89 -17.72 -9.42 -5.01
CA ARG A 89 -18.49 -9.49 -6.26
C ARG A 89 -17.86 -10.44 -7.27
N ARG A 90 -16.56 -10.31 -7.54
CA ARG A 90 -15.83 -11.22 -8.45
C ARG A 90 -15.84 -12.66 -7.96
N MET A 91 -15.71 -12.86 -6.65
CA MET A 91 -15.81 -14.18 -6.03
C MET A 91 -17.21 -14.76 -6.21
N ARG A 92 -18.27 -13.97 -5.97
CA ARG A 92 -19.66 -14.40 -6.18
C ARG A 92 -19.90 -14.78 -7.65
N THR A 93 -19.43 -13.97 -8.61
CA THR A 93 -19.53 -14.29 -10.04
C THR A 93 -18.76 -15.56 -10.40
N GLY A 94 -17.53 -15.72 -9.90
CA GLY A 94 -16.73 -16.93 -10.11
C GLY A 94 -17.41 -18.19 -9.56
N VAL A 95 -17.99 -18.11 -8.35
CA VAL A 95 -18.75 -19.21 -7.73
C VAL A 95 -19.97 -19.56 -8.55
N THR A 96 -20.75 -18.57 -9.01
CA THR A 96 -21.95 -18.85 -9.82
C THR A 96 -21.62 -19.51 -11.16
N ILE A 97 -20.53 -19.11 -11.81
CA ILE A 97 -20.13 -19.71 -13.10
C ILE A 97 -19.60 -21.13 -12.87
N ALA A 98 -18.78 -21.33 -11.83
CA ALA A 98 -18.24 -22.65 -11.49
C ALA A 98 -19.34 -23.63 -11.10
N SER A 99 -20.36 -23.20 -10.34
CA SER A 99 -21.48 -24.07 -9.94
C SER A 99 -22.35 -24.48 -11.12
N ILE A 100 -22.56 -23.60 -12.11
CA ILE A 100 -23.26 -23.93 -13.34
C ILE A 100 -22.48 -24.99 -14.14
N GLY A 101 -21.18 -24.80 -14.33
CA GLY A 101 -20.34 -25.78 -15.04
C GLY A 101 -20.30 -27.14 -14.36
N LEU A 102 -20.23 -27.17 -13.02
CA LEU A 102 -20.29 -28.40 -12.23
C LEU A 102 -21.66 -29.08 -12.32
N GLY A 103 -22.75 -28.32 -12.23
CA GLY A 103 -24.10 -28.85 -12.39
C GLY A 103 -24.32 -29.48 -13.76
N VAL A 104 -23.87 -28.81 -14.82
CA VAL A 104 -23.98 -29.30 -16.20
C VAL A 104 -23.17 -30.59 -16.39
N THR A 105 -21.92 -30.63 -15.92
CA THR A 105 -21.07 -31.83 -16.03
C THR A 105 -21.65 -33.03 -15.28
N VAL A 106 -22.12 -32.83 -14.04
CA VAL A 106 -22.71 -33.90 -13.24
C VAL A 106 -24.01 -34.42 -13.86
N ALA A 107 -24.88 -33.52 -14.33
CA ALA A 107 -26.13 -33.90 -14.98
C ALA A 107 -25.89 -34.73 -16.26
N ILE A 108 -24.88 -34.37 -17.05
CA ILE A 108 -24.53 -35.10 -18.28
C ILE A 108 -23.89 -36.44 -17.97
N LEU A 109 -23.00 -36.52 -16.96
CA LEU A 109 -22.42 -37.78 -16.51
C LEU A 109 -23.50 -38.75 -16.03
N LEU A 110 -24.48 -38.27 -15.25
CA LEU A 110 -25.62 -39.06 -14.84
C LEU A 110 -26.45 -39.50 -16.05
N ALA A 111 -26.79 -38.59 -16.96
CA ALA A 111 -27.53 -38.91 -18.17
C ALA A 111 -26.82 -39.98 -19.02
N ALA A 112 -25.49 -39.87 -19.19
CA ALA A 112 -24.68 -40.85 -19.90
C ALA A 112 -24.70 -42.23 -19.23
N SER A 113 -24.68 -42.29 -17.89
CA SER A 113 -24.74 -43.55 -17.14
C SER A 113 -26.10 -44.28 -17.28
N PHE A 114 -27.20 -43.54 -17.45
CA PHE A 114 -28.54 -44.12 -17.64
C PHE A 114 -28.90 -44.36 -19.12
N MET A 115 -28.31 -43.62 -20.06
CA MET A 115 -28.60 -43.67 -21.49
C MET A 115 -27.44 -44.29 -22.28
N VAL A 116 -27.13 -45.56 -22.02
CA VAL A 116 -26.03 -46.34 -22.64
C VAL A 116 -26.20 -46.57 -24.17
N LYS A 117 -27.22 -45.99 -24.83
CA LYS A 117 -27.53 -46.24 -26.25
C LYS A 117 -27.78 -44.98 -27.10
N ARG A 118 -27.44 -43.79 -26.61
CA ARG A 118 -27.69 -42.53 -27.34
C ARG A 118 -26.38 -41.86 -27.76
N ASP A 119 -26.40 -41.21 -28.92
CA ASP A 119 -25.27 -40.53 -29.59
C ASP A 119 -24.16 -40.07 -28.64
N GLU A 120 -23.12 -40.90 -28.56
CA GLU A 120 -21.97 -40.68 -27.66
C GLU A 120 -21.27 -39.35 -27.96
N ASP A 121 -21.27 -38.93 -29.23
CA ASP A 121 -20.67 -37.69 -29.71
C ASP A 121 -21.35 -36.44 -29.13
N PHE A 122 -22.68 -36.43 -29.04
CA PHE A 122 -23.41 -35.27 -28.52
C PHE A 122 -23.22 -35.12 -27.00
N LEU A 123 -23.25 -36.24 -26.28
CA LEU A 123 -23.01 -36.27 -24.82
C LEU A 123 -21.56 -35.88 -24.48
N PHE A 124 -20.59 -36.31 -25.29
CA PHE A 124 -19.19 -35.94 -25.11
C PHE A 124 -18.96 -34.44 -25.30
N ILE A 125 -19.46 -33.84 -26.38
CA ILE A 125 -19.32 -32.39 -26.65
C ILE A 125 -19.95 -31.56 -25.53
N LEU A 126 -21.13 -31.95 -25.06
CA LEU A 126 -21.84 -31.24 -24.00
C LEU A 126 -21.11 -31.35 -22.65
N SER A 127 -20.55 -32.52 -22.34
CA SER A 127 -19.74 -32.76 -21.15
C SER A 127 -18.47 -31.90 -21.15
N VAL A 128 -17.77 -31.83 -22.29
CA VAL A 128 -16.59 -30.97 -22.46
C VAL A 128 -16.94 -29.50 -22.25
N GLY A 129 -18.08 -29.02 -22.76
CA GLY A 129 -18.55 -27.66 -22.52
C GLY A 129 -18.80 -27.33 -21.04
N GLY A 130 -19.35 -28.27 -20.28
CA GLY A 130 -19.50 -28.14 -18.83
C GLY A 130 -18.17 -28.05 -18.09
N ILE A 131 -17.17 -28.84 -18.50
CA ILE A 131 -15.83 -28.82 -17.91
C ILE A 131 -15.14 -27.47 -18.18
N VAL A 132 -15.24 -26.96 -19.42
CA VAL A 132 -14.65 -25.67 -19.80
C VAL A 132 -15.27 -24.53 -18.98
N THR A 133 -16.59 -24.49 -18.83
CA THR A 133 -17.28 -23.47 -18.03
C THR A 133 -16.92 -23.53 -16.55
N LEU A 134 -16.71 -24.73 -16.00
CA LEU A 134 -16.18 -24.92 -14.65
C LEU A 134 -14.78 -24.30 -14.49
N PHE A 135 -13.87 -24.57 -15.43
CA PHE A 135 -12.51 -24.02 -15.38
C PHE A 135 -12.48 -22.50 -15.57
N ILE A 136 -13.38 -21.93 -16.39
CA ILE A 136 -13.54 -20.48 -16.50
C ILE A 136 -13.96 -19.90 -15.14
N GLY A 137 -14.96 -20.48 -14.48
CA GLY A 137 -15.38 -20.07 -13.13
C GLY A 137 -14.27 -20.17 -12.10
N LEU A 138 -13.48 -21.26 -12.15
CA LEU A 138 -12.30 -21.46 -11.29
C LEU A 138 -11.22 -20.40 -11.54
N GLY A 139 -11.02 -19.99 -12.80
CA GLY A 139 -10.09 -18.91 -13.16
C GLY A 139 -10.47 -17.57 -12.51
N PHE A 140 -11.75 -17.22 -12.49
CA PHE A 140 -12.24 -16.03 -11.78
C PHE A 140 -12.06 -16.13 -10.27
N LEU A 141 -12.27 -17.31 -9.69
CA LEU A 141 -12.03 -17.59 -8.28
C LEU A 141 -10.55 -17.45 -7.90
N LEU A 142 -9.66 -18.06 -8.68
CA LEU A 142 -8.21 -17.97 -8.48
C LEU A 142 -7.72 -16.53 -8.66
N ASN A 143 -8.23 -15.79 -9.64
CA ASN A 143 -7.92 -14.38 -9.81
C ASN A 143 -8.35 -13.56 -8.58
N GLY A 144 -9.58 -13.77 -8.09
CA GLY A 144 -10.09 -13.11 -6.87
C GLY A 144 -9.44 -13.59 -5.56
N PHE A 145 -8.68 -14.68 -5.58
CA PHE A 145 -7.96 -15.18 -4.40
C PHE A 145 -6.49 -14.77 -4.42
N LEU A 146 -5.78 -15.00 -5.52
CA LEU A 146 -4.33 -14.78 -5.67
C LEU A 146 -3.95 -13.35 -6.06
N LEU A 147 -4.72 -12.68 -6.93
CA LEU A 147 -4.32 -11.37 -7.47
C LEU A 147 -4.83 -10.19 -6.67
N THR A 148 -5.87 -10.38 -5.85
CA THR A 148 -6.28 -9.41 -4.83
C THR A 148 -5.62 -9.75 -3.50
N VAL A 149 -4.30 -9.56 -3.43
CA VAL A 149 -3.58 -9.54 -2.16
C VAL A 149 -4.14 -8.37 -1.35
N PRO A 150 -4.72 -8.61 -0.16
CA PRO A 150 -5.01 -7.52 0.76
C PRO A 150 -3.66 -6.88 1.14
N LYS A 151 -3.47 -5.59 0.82
CA LYS A 151 -2.40 -4.81 1.43
C LYS A 151 -2.77 -4.56 2.89
N THR A 152 -2.60 -5.56 3.73
CA THR A 152 -2.67 -5.45 5.19
C THR A 152 -1.79 -6.59 5.71
N ASP A 153 -0.58 -6.33 6.18
CA ASP A 153 -0.29 -5.39 7.25
C ASP A 153 1.00 -4.62 6.92
N VAL A 154 0.89 -3.33 6.59
CA VAL A 154 2.06 -2.47 6.75
C VAL A 154 2.23 -2.40 8.25
N GLN A 155 3.11 -3.26 8.79
CA GLN A 155 3.43 -3.35 10.22
C GLN A 155 3.35 -1.96 10.81
N ASN A 156 2.38 -1.77 11.70
CA ASN A 156 2.10 -0.50 12.34
C ASN A 156 3.29 -0.19 13.25
N ARG A 157 4.35 0.39 12.68
CA ARG A 157 5.56 0.83 13.40
C ARG A 157 5.28 2.06 14.28
N ALA A 158 4.01 2.37 14.52
CA ALA A 158 3.57 3.35 15.49
C ALA A 158 4.17 3.09 16.88
N SER A 159 4.44 1.84 17.28
CA SER A 159 5.14 1.55 18.55
C SER A 159 6.60 2.00 18.55
N ASP A 160 7.32 1.77 17.44
CA ASP A 160 8.72 2.18 17.29
C ASP A 160 8.82 3.71 17.15
N ALA A 161 7.83 4.31 16.48
CA ALA A 161 7.66 5.75 16.34
C ALA A 161 7.34 6.42 17.69
N GLU A 162 6.50 5.80 18.52
CA GLU A 162 6.14 6.32 19.85
C GLU A 162 7.35 6.30 20.79
N GLY A 163 8.13 5.22 20.79
CA GLY A 163 9.40 5.16 21.53
C GLY A 163 10.35 6.30 21.14
N GLN A 164 10.40 6.63 19.85
CA GLN A 164 11.22 7.74 19.35
C GLN A 164 10.60 9.12 19.60
N ARG A 165 9.27 9.28 19.57
CA ARG A 165 8.58 10.52 19.95
C ARG A 165 8.78 10.85 21.42
N ILE A 166 8.78 9.83 22.27
CA ILE A 166 9.10 9.97 23.69
C ILE A 166 10.54 10.47 23.82
N LEU A 167 11.51 9.87 23.10
CA LEU A 167 12.90 10.34 23.08
C LEU A 167 13.08 11.76 22.51
N ASP A 168 12.36 12.12 21.46
CA ASP A 168 12.36 13.46 20.86
C ASP A 168 11.67 14.49 21.78
N SER A 169 10.66 14.09 22.57
CA SER A 169 9.99 14.94 23.57
C SER A 169 10.80 15.11 24.85
N LEU A 170 11.64 14.12 25.18
CA LEU A 170 12.62 14.17 26.26
C LEU A 170 13.91 14.94 25.87
N GLY A 171 14.12 15.20 24.57
CA GLY A 171 15.28 15.89 24.02
C GLY A 171 15.03 17.38 23.80
N GLY A 172 15.43 18.18 24.78
CA GLY A 172 15.32 19.64 24.82
C GLY A 172 15.77 20.38 23.55
N THR A 173 15.25 21.60 23.46
CA THR A 173 15.75 22.68 22.62
C THR A 173 17.28 22.62 22.53
N THR A 174 17.84 22.52 21.33
CA THR A 174 19.28 22.59 21.05
C THR A 174 19.95 23.86 21.60
N ASN A 175 19.16 24.83 22.09
CA ASN A 175 19.59 26.05 22.77
C ASN A 175 19.78 25.91 24.29
N ASP A 176 19.32 24.82 24.94
CA ASP A 176 19.45 24.61 26.39
C ASP A 176 20.51 23.56 26.77
N LEU A 177 21.25 23.04 25.79
CA LEU A 177 22.50 22.32 26.05
C LEU A 177 23.58 23.31 26.48
N LYS A 178 23.49 23.80 27.72
CA LYS A 178 24.70 24.12 28.47
C LYS A 178 25.51 22.83 28.47
N LEU A 179 26.64 22.83 27.77
CA LEU A 179 27.65 21.81 28.00
C LEU A 179 27.82 21.71 29.53
N PRO A 180 27.75 20.53 30.15
CA PRO A 180 28.28 20.40 31.49
C PRO A 180 29.70 20.96 31.43
N GLU A 181 29.95 21.97 32.27
CA GLU A 181 31.28 22.55 32.46
C GLU A 181 32.27 21.38 32.50
N ALA A 182 33.20 21.38 31.55
CA ALA A 182 34.05 20.23 31.30
C ALA A 182 34.83 19.92 32.58
N THR A 183 34.32 18.98 33.38
CA THR A 183 35.14 18.27 34.35
C THR A 183 36.20 17.60 33.50
N SER A 184 37.43 18.08 33.67
CA SER A 184 38.62 17.91 32.84
C SER A 184 39.16 16.47 32.74
N LEU A 185 38.29 15.48 32.57
CA LEU A 185 38.61 14.05 32.63
C LEU A 185 38.43 13.29 31.32
N PHE A 186 38.04 13.95 30.23
CA PHE A 186 38.10 13.35 28.89
C PHE A 186 39.24 13.97 28.11
N SER A 187 40.41 13.34 28.18
CA SER A 187 41.51 13.63 27.25
C SER A 187 41.03 13.33 25.84
N SER A 188 41.08 14.33 24.96
CA SER A 188 40.72 14.13 23.56
C SER A 188 41.68 13.11 22.93
N VAL A 189 41.12 12.08 22.31
CA VAL A 189 41.89 11.03 21.60
C VAL A 189 42.57 11.58 20.33
N THR A 190 42.47 12.88 20.06
CA THR A 190 43.14 13.56 18.95
C THR A 190 44.47 14.22 19.33
N GLU A 191 44.83 14.33 20.62
CA GLU A 191 46.05 15.04 21.05
C GLU A 191 47.32 14.18 21.14
N GLU A 192 47.22 12.85 21.31
CA GLU A 192 48.41 12.00 21.43
C GLU A 192 49.14 11.76 20.10
N THR A 193 48.47 11.90 18.95
CA THR A 193 49.08 11.59 17.65
C THR A 193 49.91 12.73 17.05
N THR A 194 49.68 13.99 17.45
CA THR A 194 50.40 15.15 16.92
C THR A 194 51.65 15.52 17.73
N THR A 195 51.74 15.09 19.00
CA THR A 195 52.91 15.34 19.86
C THR A 195 54.11 14.44 19.54
N ARG A 196 53.95 13.36 18.75
CA ARG A 196 55.05 12.44 18.38
C ARG A 196 55.69 12.69 17.01
N LEU A 197 55.25 13.71 16.27
CA LEU A 197 55.92 14.09 15.02
C LEU A 197 57.17 14.91 15.35
N LYS A 198 58.35 14.26 15.29
CA LYS A 198 59.65 14.95 15.31
C LYS A 198 59.66 16.01 14.21
N GLU A 199 59.90 17.25 14.62
CA GLU A 199 60.06 18.41 13.74
C GLU A 199 61.11 18.11 12.66
N LYS A 200 60.70 18.17 11.40
CA LYS A 200 61.56 17.84 10.26
C LYS A 200 62.42 19.07 9.96
N ILE A 201 63.71 18.99 10.27
CA ILE A 201 64.70 20.05 10.01
C ILE A 201 64.67 20.39 8.51
N PRO A 202 64.44 21.65 8.11
CA PRO A 202 64.44 22.03 6.71
C PRO A 202 65.86 21.88 6.13
N ALA A 203 65.98 21.11 5.05
CA ALA A 203 67.23 20.93 4.34
C ALA A 203 67.74 22.28 3.78
N SER A 204 69.00 22.61 4.05
CA SER A 204 69.64 23.81 3.50
C SER A 204 69.70 23.72 1.98
N ARG A 205 69.14 24.71 1.28
CA ARG A 205 69.34 24.88 -0.16
C ARG A 205 70.85 25.07 -0.41
N ARG A 206 71.44 24.16 -1.17
CA ARG A 206 72.61 24.44 -2.00
C ARG A 206 72.13 24.80 -3.39
#